data_AF-A0A7S3CVE3-F1
#
_entry.id   AF-A0A7S3CVE3-F1
#
_cell.length_a   1.000
_cell.length_b   1.000
_cell.length_c   1.000
_cell.angle_alpha   90.00
_cell.angle_beta   90.00
_cell.angle_gamma   90.00
#
_symmetry.space_group_name_H-M   'P 1'
#
loop_
_entity.id
_entity.type
_entity.pdbx_description
1 polymer ?
#
loop_
_entity_poly.entity_id
_entity_poly.type
_entity_poly.pdbx_seq_one_letter_code
_entity_poly.pdbx_strand_id
1 'polypeptide(L)'
;MWTVIPYLLLHRFTEAHLNKYWRVLNEIWVVVHGGLVAYQTGGPEQLGTRLWPMFTFGFLLVFVLTQLFGLPFWKKMHFAFRFIPLAIYLGIVIWAYSWIPDAQGRTWVRMQEIIRIPAIEYLAALFFYLVLWIMLKVEGKLGRRNRKQLPTNANDEQEVEGRDQAVQNQKKQLGRVQVSKAKQVGFGIAIVVMYTLFVVISMVIQMVDVQVDLTALMVLFIFLFGTGIAVTMRLHPKMLGARL
;
A
#
# COMPACT_ATOMS: atom_id res chain seq x y z
N MET A 1 -1.70 -2.66 4.43
CA MET A 1 -2.08 -1.47 3.64
C MET A 1 -1.20 -1.31 2.39
N TRP A 2 0.11 -1.52 2.51
CA TRP A 2 1.08 -1.48 1.39
C TRP A 2 0.99 -2.65 0.40
N THR A 3 0.27 -3.72 0.75
CA THR A 3 -0.01 -4.82 -0.18
C THR A 3 -1.45 -4.74 -0.70
N VAL A 4 -2.49 -4.66 0.13
CA VAL A 4 -3.87 -4.81 -0.40
C VAL A 4 -4.33 -3.70 -1.37
N ILE A 5 -3.99 -2.42 -1.14
CA ILE A 5 -4.39 -1.31 -2.02
C ILE A 5 -3.55 -1.29 -3.32
N PRO A 6 -2.22 -1.50 -3.25
CA PRO A 6 -1.43 -1.81 -4.43
C PRO A 6 -1.80 -3.15 -5.10
N TYR A 7 -2.39 -4.12 -4.44
CA TYR A 7 -2.70 -5.40 -5.10
C TYR A 7 -3.82 -5.28 -6.12
N LEU A 8 -4.82 -4.43 -5.85
CA LEU A 8 -5.94 -4.22 -6.78
C LEU A 8 -5.57 -3.29 -7.94
N LEU A 9 -4.64 -2.36 -7.74
CA LEU A 9 -4.17 -1.44 -8.79
C LEU A 9 -2.84 -1.87 -9.43
N LEU A 10 -1.82 -2.24 -8.66
CA LEU A 10 -0.43 -2.49 -9.07
C LEU A 10 -0.08 -3.95 -9.43
N HIS A 11 -0.95 -4.96 -9.23
CA HIS A 11 -0.64 -6.35 -9.63
C HIS A 11 -0.25 -6.45 -11.11
N ARG A 12 -0.77 -5.57 -11.97
CA ARG A 12 -0.42 -5.56 -13.40
C ARG A 12 0.92 -4.89 -13.75
N PHE A 13 1.63 -4.24 -12.83
CA PHE A 13 2.56 -3.18 -13.22
C PHE A 13 4.04 -3.41 -12.87
N THR A 14 4.44 -4.37 -12.03
CA THR A 14 5.88 -4.73 -11.87
C THR A 14 6.11 -6.20 -11.47
N GLU A 15 7.10 -6.85 -12.08
CA GLU A 15 7.51 -8.23 -11.76
C GLU A 15 7.95 -8.41 -10.30
N ALA A 16 8.41 -7.32 -9.67
CA ALA A 16 8.80 -7.31 -8.26
C ALA A 16 7.64 -7.73 -7.33
N HIS A 17 6.39 -7.31 -7.61
CA HIS A 17 5.24 -7.66 -6.77
C HIS A 17 4.75 -9.10 -6.95
N LEU A 18 5.16 -9.76 -8.04
CA LEU A 18 4.93 -11.20 -8.27
C LEU A 18 5.97 -12.06 -7.52
N ASN A 19 7.11 -11.48 -7.13
CA ASN A 19 8.12 -12.20 -6.37
C ASN A 19 7.65 -12.43 -4.93
N LYS A 20 7.35 -13.68 -4.60
CA LYS A 20 6.96 -14.16 -3.26
C LYS A 20 7.92 -13.72 -2.14
N TYR A 21 9.23 -13.68 -2.40
CA TYR A 21 10.22 -13.29 -1.39
C TYR A 21 10.18 -11.79 -1.13
N TRP A 22 9.99 -11.00 -2.19
CA TRP A 22 9.82 -9.55 -2.09
C TRP A 22 8.59 -9.19 -1.27
N ARG A 23 7.47 -9.89 -1.46
CA ARG A 23 6.26 -9.68 -0.64
C ARG A 23 6.53 -9.96 0.83
N VAL A 24 7.14 -11.10 1.15
CA VAL A 24 7.47 -11.47 2.53
C VAL A 24 8.39 -10.44 3.17
N LEU A 25 9.39 -9.95 2.44
CA LEU A 25 10.26 -8.88 2.91
C LEU A 25 9.48 -7.60 3.25
N ASN A 26 8.59 -7.16 2.36
CA ASN A 26 7.78 -5.96 2.61
C ASN A 26 6.87 -6.11 3.82
N GLU A 27 6.29 -7.30 4.02
CA GLU A 27 5.37 -7.56 5.11
C GLU A 27 6.12 -7.62 6.46
N ILE A 28 7.31 -8.23 6.49
CA ILE A 28 8.21 -8.17 7.65
C ILE A 28 8.65 -6.73 7.92
N TRP A 29 8.98 -5.98 6.88
CA TRP A 29 9.37 -4.57 7.01
C TRP A 29 8.26 -3.74 7.63
N VAL A 30 6.99 -3.95 7.24
CA VAL A 30 5.84 -3.24 7.84
C VAL A 30 5.68 -3.57 9.32
N VAL A 31 5.90 -4.82 9.74
CA VAL A 31 5.89 -5.19 11.16
C VAL A 31 6.96 -4.40 11.94
N VAL A 32 8.19 -4.38 11.43
CA VAL A 32 9.33 -3.70 12.07
C VAL A 32 9.13 -2.18 12.06
N HIS A 33 8.84 -1.61 10.90
CA HIS A 33 8.66 -0.17 10.71
C HIS A 33 7.48 0.36 11.49
N GLY A 34 6.32 -0.31 11.44
CA GLY A 34 5.13 0.07 12.18
C GLY A 34 5.35 0.03 13.70
N GLY A 35 6.04 -1.00 14.19
CA GLY A 35 6.43 -1.09 15.60
C GLY A 35 7.39 0.02 16.01
N LEU A 36 8.42 0.30 15.19
CA LEU A 36 9.42 1.33 15.47
C LEU A 36 8.83 2.74 15.47
N VAL A 37 8.00 3.08 14.47
CA VAL A 37 7.34 4.39 14.40
C VAL A 37 6.38 4.56 15.58
N ALA A 38 5.63 3.52 15.94
CA ALA A 38 4.75 3.56 17.11
C ALA A 38 5.53 3.72 18.43
N TYR A 39 6.71 3.11 18.53
CA TYR A 39 7.61 3.28 19.67
C TYR A 39 8.14 4.72 19.75
N GLN A 40 8.60 5.29 18.63
CA GLN A 40 9.08 6.68 18.56
C GLN A 40 7.97 7.70 18.85
N THR A 41 6.77 7.44 18.35
CA THR A 41 5.60 8.33 18.49
C THR A 41 5.00 8.31 19.89
N GLY A 42 5.16 7.22 20.64
CA GLY A 42 4.61 7.09 22.00
C GLY A 42 5.21 8.08 23.01
N GLY A 43 6.35 8.71 22.73
CA GLY A 43 6.96 9.72 23.60
C GLY A 43 7.55 9.16 24.91
N PRO A 44 8.41 9.95 25.59
CA PRO A 44 9.10 9.54 26.82
C PRO A 44 8.18 9.45 28.06
N GLU A 45 7.13 10.27 28.16
CA GLU A 45 6.17 10.21 29.28
C GLU A 45 5.27 8.97 29.26
N GLN A 46 5.14 8.29 28.11
CA GLN A 46 4.36 7.05 27.99
C GLN A 46 5.27 5.80 28.00
N LEU A 47 6.55 5.96 28.39
CA LEU A 47 7.56 4.90 28.44
C LEU A 47 7.64 4.07 27.14
N GLY A 48 7.27 4.63 25.98
CA GLY A 48 7.20 3.88 24.73
C GLY A 48 6.36 2.58 24.83
N THR A 49 5.42 2.45 25.77
CA THR A 49 4.76 1.16 26.10
C THR A 49 3.36 0.98 25.52
N ARG A 50 2.71 2.04 25.00
CA ARG A 50 1.29 1.93 24.64
C ARG A 50 1.05 1.62 23.17
N LEU A 51 1.64 2.30 22.20
CA LEU A 51 1.21 2.11 20.81
C LEU A 51 1.88 0.91 20.12
N TRP A 52 3.17 0.65 20.39
CA TRP A 52 3.92 -0.36 19.65
C TRP A 52 3.36 -1.79 19.71
N PRO A 53 2.77 -2.32 20.81
CA PRO A 53 2.25 -3.68 20.82
C PRO A 53 1.07 -3.82 19.84
N MET A 54 0.22 -2.80 19.77
CA MET A 54 -0.91 -2.77 18.84
C MET A 54 -0.43 -2.85 17.38
N PHE A 55 0.57 -2.04 17.00
CA PHE A 55 1.08 -2.03 15.63
C PHE A 55 1.90 -3.29 15.30
N THR A 56 2.86 -3.66 16.15
CA THR A 56 3.71 -4.85 15.92
C THR A 56 2.88 -6.12 15.87
N PHE A 57 2.04 -6.39 16.88
CA PHE A 57 1.25 -7.63 16.91
C PHE A 57 0.09 -7.61 15.93
N GLY A 58 -0.46 -6.43 15.62
CA GLY A 58 -1.49 -6.27 14.59
C GLY A 58 -0.96 -6.58 13.19
N PHE A 59 0.17 -6.00 12.79
CA PHE A 59 0.80 -6.33 11.49
C PHE A 59 1.33 -7.76 11.45
N LEU A 60 1.88 -8.25 12.57
CA LEU A 60 2.36 -9.63 12.66
C LEU A 60 1.20 -10.62 12.51
N LEU A 61 0.01 -10.30 13.01
CA LEU A 61 -1.19 -11.12 12.78
C LEU A 61 -1.52 -11.23 11.29
N VAL A 62 -1.53 -10.11 10.58
CA VAL A 62 -1.76 -10.08 9.12
C VAL A 62 -0.71 -10.92 8.41
N PHE A 63 0.56 -10.77 8.76
CA PHE A 63 1.67 -11.54 8.19
C PHE A 63 1.50 -13.05 8.41
N VAL A 64 1.25 -13.48 9.64
CA VAL A 64 1.11 -14.89 10.02
C VAL A 64 -0.11 -15.53 9.35
N LEU A 65 -1.24 -14.82 9.31
CA LEU A 65 -2.49 -15.36 8.72
C LEU A 65 -2.45 -15.42 7.19
N THR A 66 -1.77 -14.48 6.52
CA THR A 66 -1.91 -14.33 5.06
C THR A 66 -0.65 -14.71 4.29
N GLN A 67 0.52 -14.23 4.70
CA GLN A 67 1.71 -14.24 3.86
C GLN A 67 2.56 -15.49 4.06
N LEU A 68 2.58 -16.02 5.28
CA LEU A 68 3.43 -17.14 5.65
C LEU A 68 3.11 -18.40 4.84
N PHE A 69 1.82 -18.67 4.60
CA PHE A 69 1.35 -19.78 3.76
C PHE A 69 1.57 -19.57 2.25
N GLY A 70 1.95 -18.36 1.84
CA GLY A 70 2.28 -18.05 0.45
C GLY A 70 3.61 -18.65 -0.01
N LEU A 71 4.48 -19.04 0.93
CA LEU A 71 5.81 -19.57 0.65
C LEU A 71 5.75 -21.02 0.13
N PRO A 72 6.59 -21.39 -0.86
CA PRO A 72 6.51 -22.67 -1.55
C PRO A 72 6.83 -23.87 -0.65
N PHE A 73 7.64 -23.68 0.39
CA PHE A 73 7.96 -24.75 1.33
C PHE A 73 6.80 -25.05 2.29
N TRP A 74 6.09 -24.01 2.76
CA TRP A 74 4.89 -24.16 3.58
C TRP A 74 3.75 -24.90 2.85
N LYS A 75 3.67 -24.75 1.52
CA LYS A 75 2.69 -25.47 0.71
C LYS A 75 2.94 -26.98 0.65
N LYS A 76 4.21 -27.40 0.62
CA LYS A 76 4.62 -28.81 0.60
C LYS A 76 4.54 -29.49 1.97
N MET A 77 4.39 -28.70 3.03
CA MET A 77 4.33 -29.21 4.40
C MET A 77 2.94 -29.75 4.74
N HIS A 78 2.90 -30.77 5.60
CA HIS A 78 1.67 -31.40 6.08
C HIS A 78 0.77 -30.37 6.78
N PHE A 79 -0.55 -30.50 6.60
CA PHE A 79 -1.54 -29.51 7.04
C PHE A 79 -1.43 -29.14 8.53
N ALA A 80 -1.12 -30.11 9.40
CA ALA A 80 -0.96 -29.88 10.84
C ALA A 80 0.14 -28.86 11.18
N PHE A 81 1.27 -28.87 10.45
CA PHE A 81 2.38 -27.96 10.72
C PHE A 81 2.05 -26.51 10.37
N ARG A 82 1.04 -26.27 9.51
CA ARG A 82 0.60 -24.93 9.13
C ARG A 82 0.08 -24.12 10.33
N PHE A 83 -0.36 -24.77 11.40
CA PHE A 83 -0.82 -24.06 12.60
C PHE A 83 0.31 -23.68 13.56
N ILE A 84 1.53 -24.20 13.38
CA ILE A 84 2.67 -23.93 14.28
C ILE A 84 2.97 -22.43 14.38
N PRO A 85 3.08 -21.66 13.28
CA PRO A 85 3.36 -20.23 13.38
C PRO A 85 2.26 -19.46 14.08
N LEU A 86 1.00 -19.86 13.88
CA LEU A 86 -0.13 -19.28 14.57
C LEU A 86 -0.06 -19.58 16.07
N ALA A 87 0.27 -20.81 16.45
CA ALA A 87 0.44 -21.19 17.86
C ALA A 87 1.61 -20.42 18.52
N ILE A 88 2.75 -20.28 17.83
CA ILE A 88 3.90 -19.49 18.29
C ILE A 88 3.48 -18.02 18.47
N TYR A 89 2.80 -17.45 17.47
CA TYR A 89 2.28 -16.08 17.53
C TYR A 89 1.36 -15.88 18.73
N LEU A 90 0.39 -16.78 18.93
CA LEU A 90 -0.54 -16.71 20.06
C LEU A 90 0.20 -16.82 21.41
N GLY A 91 1.20 -17.71 21.52
CA GLY A 91 2.04 -17.81 22.71
C GLY A 91 2.79 -16.52 23.02
N ILE A 92 3.41 -15.89 22.01
CA ILE A 92 4.11 -14.61 22.15
C ILE A 92 3.14 -13.49 22.58
N VAL A 93 1.95 -13.44 21.97
CA VAL A 93 0.93 -12.44 22.30
C VAL A 93 0.42 -12.62 23.73
N ILE A 94 0.06 -13.84 24.13
CA ILE A 94 -0.41 -14.15 25.48
C ILE A 94 0.68 -13.76 26.48
N TRP A 95 1.93 -14.15 26.23
CA TRP A 95 3.05 -13.78 27.08
C TRP A 95 3.24 -12.25 27.16
N ALA A 96 3.25 -11.55 26.04
CA ALA A 96 3.43 -10.10 26.00
C ALA A 96 2.30 -9.34 26.74
N TYR A 97 1.03 -9.68 26.46
CA TYR A 97 -0.12 -9.01 27.09
C TYR A 97 -0.38 -9.44 28.54
N SER A 98 0.27 -10.51 29.02
CA SER A 98 0.21 -10.91 30.43
C SER A 98 0.99 -9.97 31.35
N TRP A 99 2.01 -9.28 30.84
CA TRP A 99 2.90 -8.43 31.64
C TRP A 99 2.88 -6.95 31.24
N ILE A 100 2.24 -6.58 30.12
CA ILE A 100 2.08 -5.18 29.68
C ILE A 100 0.75 -4.63 30.23
N PRO A 101 0.76 -3.78 31.29
CA PRO A 101 -0.45 -3.20 31.85
C PRO A 101 -1.02 -2.06 30.98
N ASP A 102 -2.30 -1.75 31.18
CA ASP A 102 -2.93 -0.52 30.70
C ASP A 102 -2.58 0.70 31.58
N ALA A 103 -3.12 1.86 31.24
CA ALA A 103 -2.90 3.10 31.99
C ALA A 103 -3.37 3.03 33.46
N GLN A 104 -4.25 2.08 33.77
CA GLN A 104 -4.84 1.82 35.08
C GLN A 104 -4.22 0.57 35.75
N GLY A 105 -3.14 0.00 35.20
CA GLY A 105 -2.48 -1.18 35.76
C GLY A 105 -3.14 -2.52 35.41
N ARG A 106 -4.20 -2.53 34.59
CA ARG A 106 -4.93 -3.75 34.24
C ARG A 106 -4.25 -4.44 33.07
N THR A 107 -3.92 -5.71 33.24
CA THR A 107 -3.45 -6.59 32.16
C THR A 107 -4.66 -7.15 31.38
N TRP A 108 -4.46 -7.69 30.17
CA TRP A 108 -5.49 -8.31 29.32
C TRP A 108 -6.57 -7.40 28.70
N VAL A 109 -6.87 -6.24 29.30
CA VAL A 109 -7.88 -5.27 28.80
C VAL A 109 -7.50 -4.70 27.42
N ARG A 110 -6.31 -4.97 26.91
CA ARG A 110 -5.77 -4.42 25.66
C ARG A 110 -5.75 -5.41 24.49
N MET A 111 -6.18 -6.66 24.69
CA MET A 111 -6.12 -7.70 23.64
C MET A 111 -6.91 -7.34 22.38
N GLN A 112 -8.00 -6.56 22.50
CA GLN A 112 -8.77 -6.10 21.34
C GLN A 112 -7.97 -5.20 20.39
N GLU A 113 -6.87 -4.58 20.85
CA GLU A 113 -6.02 -3.71 20.03
C GLU A 113 -5.41 -4.47 18.85
N ILE A 114 -5.14 -5.76 19.02
CA ILE A 114 -4.54 -6.62 18.00
C ILE A 114 -5.41 -6.71 16.74
N ILE A 115 -6.73 -6.74 16.90
CA ILE A 115 -7.69 -6.86 15.79
C ILE A 115 -7.90 -5.50 15.09
N ARG A 116 -7.65 -4.39 15.78
CA ARG A 116 -7.89 -3.04 15.24
C ARG A 116 -7.06 -2.75 14.00
N ILE A 117 -5.77 -3.10 14.01
CA ILE A 117 -4.89 -2.85 12.87
C ILE A 117 -5.34 -3.62 11.63
N PRO A 118 -5.49 -4.97 11.65
CA PRO A 118 -6.08 -5.71 10.53
C PRO A 118 -7.43 -5.15 10.07
N ALA A 119 -8.33 -4.84 11.01
CA ALA A 119 -9.66 -4.32 10.68
C ALA A 119 -9.58 -2.98 9.91
N ILE A 120 -8.74 -2.05 10.38
CA ILE A 120 -8.51 -0.77 9.71
C ILE A 120 -7.86 -1.00 8.34
N GLU A 121 -6.90 -1.92 8.22
CA GLU A 121 -6.27 -2.22 6.94
C GLU A 121 -7.26 -2.73 5.89
N TYR A 122 -8.13 -3.69 6.27
CA TYR A 122 -9.13 -4.24 5.36
C TYR A 122 -10.23 -3.22 5.04
N LEU A 123 -10.64 -2.41 6.02
CA LEU A 123 -11.62 -1.34 5.81
C LEU A 123 -11.07 -0.26 4.86
N ALA A 124 -9.82 0.14 5.05
CA ALA A 124 -9.14 1.07 4.14
C ALA A 124 -9.04 0.47 2.74
N ALA A 125 -8.63 -0.79 2.60
CA ALA A 125 -8.58 -1.47 1.31
C ALA A 125 -9.95 -1.51 0.60
N LEU A 126 -11.02 -1.81 1.35
CA LEU A 126 -12.39 -1.77 0.84
C LEU A 126 -12.78 -0.35 0.40
N PHE A 127 -12.47 0.66 1.21
CA PHE A 127 -12.72 2.06 0.89
C PHE A 127 -12.04 2.47 -0.42
N PHE A 128 -10.73 2.20 -0.58
CA PHE A 128 -10.01 2.52 -1.82
C PHE A 128 -10.57 1.75 -3.02
N TYR A 129 -10.92 0.47 -2.85
CA TYR A 129 -11.58 -0.31 -3.89
C TYR A 129 -12.88 0.37 -4.37
N LEU A 130 -13.73 0.81 -3.44
CA LEU A 130 -14.99 1.48 -3.77
C LEU A 130 -14.76 2.82 -4.48
N VAL A 131 -13.81 3.64 -4.00
CA VAL A 131 -13.46 4.91 -4.65
C VAL A 131 -13.02 4.68 -6.09
N LEU A 132 -12.08 3.74 -6.32
CA LEU A 132 -11.58 3.43 -7.66
C LEU A 132 -12.67 2.87 -8.57
N TRP A 133 -13.53 2.00 -8.04
CA TRP A 133 -14.66 1.46 -8.78
C TRP A 133 -15.64 2.56 -9.23
N ILE A 134 -15.94 3.52 -8.35
CA ILE A 134 -16.77 4.68 -8.69
C ILE A 134 -16.11 5.52 -9.78
N MET A 135 -14.82 5.84 -9.63
CA MET A 135 -14.08 6.63 -10.62
C MET A 135 -14.10 5.96 -12.01
N LEU A 136 -13.79 4.67 -12.09
CA LEU A 136 -13.81 3.92 -13.36
C LEU A 136 -15.22 3.84 -13.96
N LYS A 137 -16.26 3.73 -13.12
CA LYS A 137 -17.66 3.69 -13.58
C LYS A 137 -18.12 5.06 -14.12
N VAL A 138 -17.66 6.15 -13.51
CA VAL A 138 -17.91 7.53 -13.97
C VAL A 138 -17.22 7.77 -15.30
N GLU A 139 -15.94 7.41 -15.43
CA GLU A 139 -15.19 7.49 -16.69
C GLU A 139 -15.83 6.65 -17.79
N GLY A 140 -16.24 5.41 -17.48
CA GLY A 140 -16.93 4.54 -18.43
C GLY A 140 -18.26 5.12 -18.92
N LYS A 141 -19.00 5.82 -18.06
CA LYS A 141 -20.23 6.54 -18.46
C LYS A 141 -19.93 7.78 -19.30
N LEU A 142 -18.91 8.56 -18.95
CA LEU A 142 -18.48 9.75 -19.71
C LEU A 142 -17.96 9.37 -21.11
N GLY A 143 -17.11 8.34 -21.21
CA GLY A 143 -16.59 7.84 -22.48
C GLY A 143 -17.66 7.25 -23.40
N ARG A 144 -18.67 6.56 -22.85
CA ARG A 144 -19.81 6.06 -23.63
C ARG A 144 -20.72 7.17 -24.16
N ARG A 145 -20.83 8.30 -23.44
CA ARG A 145 -21.60 9.47 -23.88
C ARG A 145 -20.94 10.15 -25.09
N ASN A 146 -19.62 10.31 -25.06
CA ASN A 146 -18.85 10.84 -26.19
C ASN A 146 -18.87 9.90 -27.41
N ARG A 147 -18.89 8.58 -27.22
CA ARG A 147 -18.94 7.62 -28.33
C ARG A 147 -20.28 7.61 -29.09
N LYS A 148 -21.39 7.93 -28.43
CA LYS A 148 -22.73 8.02 -29.07
C LYS A 148 -22.95 9.31 -29.87
N GLN A 149 -22.06 10.30 -29.75
CA GLN A 149 -22.16 11.58 -30.48
C GLN A 149 -21.29 11.64 -31.74
N LEU A 150 -20.56 10.56 -32.08
CA LEU A 150 -19.87 10.48 -33.36
C LEU A 150 -20.93 10.26 -34.47
N PRO A 151 -21.02 11.15 -35.47
CA PRO A 151 -21.87 10.92 -36.62
C PRO A 151 -21.45 9.61 -37.31
N THR A 152 -22.44 8.92 -37.86
CA THR A 152 -22.25 7.67 -38.59
C THR A 152 -22.37 8.00 -40.08
N ASN A 153 -21.34 8.60 -40.68
CA ASN A 153 -21.24 8.74 -42.13
C ASN A 153 -20.14 7.82 -42.68
N ALA A 154 -20.21 7.45 -43.97
CA ALA A 154 -19.28 6.50 -44.59
C ALA A 154 -17.82 7.00 -44.72
N ASN A 155 -17.57 8.32 -44.61
CA ASN A 155 -16.24 8.90 -44.48
C ASN A 155 -15.69 8.75 -43.05
N ASP A 156 -16.56 8.62 -42.03
CA ASP A 156 -16.16 8.37 -40.64
C ASP A 156 -15.59 6.95 -40.48
N GLU A 157 -16.00 5.97 -41.28
CA GLU A 157 -15.41 4.61 -41.23
C GLU A 157 -13.94 4.62 -41.67
N GLN A 158 -13.58 5.40 -42.69
CA GLN A 158 -12.18 5.59 -43.10
C GLN A 158 -11.39 6.39 -42.06
N GLU A 159 -12.00 7.38 -41.41
CA GLU A 159 -11.36 8.15 -40.33
C GLU A 159 -11.19 7.31 -39.04
N VAL A 160 -12.13 6.41 -38.75
CA VAL A 160 -12.08 5.46 -37.63
C VAL A 160 -11.01 4.40 -37.88
N GLU A 161 -10.90 3.84 -39.09
CA GLU A 161 -9.81 2.92 -39.45
C GLU A 161 -8.44 3.62 -39.35
N GLY A 162 -8.35 4.87 -39.82
CA GLY A 162 -7.15 5.70 -39.68
C GLY A 162 -6.80 5.99 -38.22
N ARG A 163 -7.80 6.25 -37.37
CA ARG A 163 -7.61 6.42 -35.91
C ARG A 163 -7.16 5.13 -35.25
N ASP A 164 -7.75 3.99 -35.60
CA ASP A 164 -7.39 2.70 -35.01
C ASP A 164 -5.97 2.28 -35.43
N GLN A 165 -5.58 2.55 -36.67
CA GLN A 165 -4.19 2.39 -37.13
C GLN A 165 -3.24 3.37 -36.43
N ALA A 166 -3.63 4.62 -36.23
CA ALA A 166 -2.83 5.60 -35.48
C ALA A 166 -2.65 5.16 -34.02
N VAL A 167 -3.70 4.66 -33.37
CA VAL A 167 -3.68 4.11 -32.00
C VAL A 167 -2.82 2.85 -31.94
N GLN A 168 -2.90 1.95 -32.93
CA GLN A 168 -2.03 0.78 -33.00
C GLN A 168 -0.57 1.16 -33.19
N ASN A 169 -0.27 2.08 -34.09
CA ASN A 169 1.10 2.57 -34.31
C ASN A 169 1.63 3.31 -33.08
N GLN A 170 0.79 4.10 -32.41
CA GLN A 170 1.12 4.73 -31.15
C GLN A 170 1.39 3.68 -30.06
N LYS A 171 0.57 2.62 -29.95
CA LYS A 171 0.80 1.47 -29.05
C LYS A 171 2.12 0.75 -29.38
N LYS A 172 2.43 0.56 -30.66
CA LYS A 172 3.68 -0.07 -31.13
C LYS A 172 4.91 0.79 -30.84
N GLN A 173 4.79 2.11 -30.95
CA GLN A 173 5.82 3.07 -30.53
C GLN A 173 5.96 3.13 -29.00
N LEU A 174 4.84 3.17 -28.26
CA LEU A 174 4.79 3.13 -26.80
C LEU A 174 5.47 1.87 -26.24
N GLY A 175 5.30 0.72 -26.89
CA GLY A 175 5.95 -0.55 -26.51
C GLY A 175 7.46 -0.59 -26.75
N ARG A 176 8.04 0.36 -27.51
CA ARG A 176 9.49 0.42 -27.78
C ARG A 176 10.25 1.43 -26.95
N VAL A 177 9.56 2.31 -26.22
CA VAL A 177 10.24 3.30 -25.37
C VAL A 177 10.71 2.61 -24.09
N GLN A 178 11.87 1.96 -24.15
CA GLN A 178 12.59 1.52 -22.96
C GLN A 178 12.96 2.76 -22.15
N VAL A 179 12.42 2.86 -20.93
CA VAL A 179 12.83 3.89 -19.99
C VAL A 179 14.29 3.63 -19.64
N SER A 180 15.17 4.58 -19.95
CA SER A 180 16.59 4.48 -19.62
C SER A 180 16.76 4.14 -18.14
N LYS A 181 17.65 3.17 -17.84
CA LYS A 181 17.98 2.78 -16.45
C LYS A 181 18.33 4.00 -15.59
N ALA A 182 18.95 5.02 -16.18
CA ALA A 182 19.26 6.27 -15.48
C ALA A 182 18.01 7.02 -14.99
N LYS A 183 16.92 7.02 -15.76
CA LYS A 183 15.64 7.65 -15.36
C LYS A 183 14.94 6.87 -14.25
N GLN A 184 15.03 5.53 -14.28
CA GLN A 184 14.49 4.69 -13.20
C GLN A 184 15.24 4.92 -11.89
N VAL A 185 16.58 4.96 -11.94
CA VAL A 185 17.43 5.27 -10.79
C VAL A 185 17.15 6.68 -10.27
N GLY A 186 17.07 7.67 -11.17
CA GLY A 186 16.74 9.06 -10.80
C GLY A 186 15.38 9.19 -10.09
N PHE A 187 14.37 8.45 -10.55
CA PHE A 187 13.06 8.42 -9.91
C PHE A 187 13.11 7.76 -8.52
N GLY A 188 13.86 6.66 -8.38
CA GLY A 188 14.10 6.02 -7.08
C GLY A 188 14.78 6.95 -6.07
N ILE A 189 15.82 7.67 -6.50
CA ILE A 189 16.52 8.66 -5.67
C ILE A 189 15.56 9.79 -5.29
N ALA A 190 14.76 10.31 -6.22
CA ALA A 190 13.80 11.38 -5.95
C ALA A 190 12.76 10.98 -4.89
N ILE A 191 12.24 9.73 -4.94
CA ILE A 191 11.32 9.21 -3.92
C ILE A 191 11.99 9.16 -2.55
N VAL A 192 13.22 8.64 -2.46
CA VAL A 192 13.96 8.53 -1.20
C VAL A 192 14.23 9.91 -0.62
N VAL A 193 14.69 10.87 -1.43
CA VAL A 193 14.93 12.26 -1.00
C VAL A 193 13.65 12.91 -0.50
N MET A 194 12.56 12.79 -1.26
CA MET A 194 11.25 13.34 -0.89
C MET A 194 10.75 12.74 0.44
N TYR A 195 10.88 11.42 0.61
CA TYR A 195 10.52 10.74 1.85
C TYR A 195 11.36 11.23 3.04
N THR A 196 12.68 11.29 2.89
CA THR A 196 13.58 11.80 3.94
C THR A 196 13.22 13.24 4.33
N LEU A 197 12.90 14.08 3.34
CA LEU A 197 12.49 15.46 3.57
C LEU A 197 11.18 15.53 4.37
N PHE A 198 10.18 14.70 4.07
CA PHE A 198 8.95 14.61 4.86
C PHE A 198 9.20 14.14 6.30
N VAL A 199 10.10 13.17 6.51
CA VAL A 199 10.48 12.71 7.85
C VAL A 199 11.17 13.83 8.64
N VAL A 200 12.10 14.56 8.03
CA VAL A 200 12.78 15.70 8.68
C VAL A 200 11.80 16.82 9.01
N ILE A 201 10.89 17.17 8.09
CA ILE A 201 9.83 18.16 8.36
C ILE A 201 8.95 17.70 9.51
N SER A 202 8.53 16.44 9.53
CA SER A 202 7.76 15.86 10.63
C SER A 202 8.50 15.98 11.97
N MET A 203 9.81 15.68 12.00
CA MET A 203 10.63 15.83 13.20
C MET A 203 10.73 17.29 13.65
N VAL A 204 10.94 18.22 12.72
CA VAL A 204 11.00 19.66 13.03
C VAL A 204 9.66 20.17 13.58
N ILE A 205 8.53 19.77 12.99
CA ILE A 205 7.19 20.13 13.48
C ILE A 205 6.98 19.63 14.91
N GLN A 206 7.40 18.39 15.20
CA GLN A 206 7.35 17.83 16.55
C GLN A 206 8.26 18.58 17.53
N MET A 207 9.44 19.07 17.08
CA MET A 207 10.35 19.85 17.92
C MET A 207 9.86 21.28 18.21
N VAL A 208 9.04 21.86 17.34
CA VAL A 208 8.53 23.24 17.49
C VAL A 208 7.25 23.28 18.35
N ASP A 209 6.82 22.14 18.90
CA ASP A 209 5.63 22.00 19.75
C ASP A 209 4.35 22.60 19.12
N VAL A 210 4.31 22.64 17.78
CA VAL A 210 3.09 22.97 17.07
C VAL A 210 2.16 21.78 17.30
N GLN A 211 1.06 22.01 18.03
CA GLN A 211 0.01 21.02 18.30
C GLN A 211 -0.78 20.63 17.03
N VAL A 212 -0.09 20.39 15.91
CA VAL A 212 -0.67 19.68 14.79
C VAL A 212 -0.82 18.25 15.24
N ASP A 213 -2.05 17.76 15.30
CA ASP A 213 -2.33 16.35 15.53
C ASP A 213 -1.47 15.53 14.55
N LEU A 214 -0.56 14.73 15.09
CA LEU A 214 0.34 13.89 14.32
C LEU A 214 -0.46 13.00 13.34
N THR A 215 -1.68 12.63 13.74
CA THR A 215 -2.63 11.91 12.90
C THR A 215 -3.00 12.73 11.65
N ALA A 216 -3.29 14.02 11.80
CA ALA A 216 -3.62 14.90 10.69
C ALA A 216 -2.43 15.09 9.73
N LEU A 217 -1.20 15.21 10.27
CA LEU A 217 0.02 15.30 9.46
C LEU A 217 0.25 14.00 8.66
N MET A 218 0.08 12.84 9.29
CA MET A 218 0.20 11.54 8.61
C MET A 218 -0.86 11.37 7.53
N VAL A 219 -2.12 11.75 7.79
CA VAL A 219 -3.20 11.68 6.79
C VAL A 219 -2.90 12.60 5.61
N LEU A 220 -2.41 13.82 5.86
CA LEU A 220 -2.00 14.75 4.80
C LEU A 220 -0.86 14.17 3.95
N PHE A 221 0.16 13.58 4.58
CA PHE A 221 1.28 12.98 3.85
C PHE A 221 0.86 11.74 3.06
N ILE A 222 -0.01 10.89 3.60
CA ILE A 222 -0.58 9.75 2.86
C ILE A 222 -1.37 10.26 1.65
N PHE A 223 -2.15 11.33 1.80
CA PHE A 223 -2.91 11.92 0.71
C PHE A 223 -2.01 12.53 -0.36
N LEU A 224 -1.01 13.34 0.03
CA LEU A 224 -0.03 13.94 -0.90
C LEU A 224 0.80 12.89 -1.62
N PHE A 225 1.26 11.86 -0.92
CA PHE A 225 2.02 10.76 -1.50
C PHE A 225 1.15 9.91 -2.45
N GLY A 226 -0.07 9.56 -2.02
CA GLY A 226 -1.02 8.80 -2.83
C GLY A 226 -1.44 9.54 -4.10
N THR A 227 -1.73 10.85 -3.99
CA THR A 227 -2.02 11.70 -5.16
C THR A 227 -0.79 11.88 -6.05
N GLY A 228 0.40 12.06 -5.47
CA GLY A 228 1.67 12.12 -6.22
C GLY A 228 1.94 10.85 -7.02
N ILE A 229 1.72 9.67 -6.43
CA ILE A 229 1.78 8.38 -7.16
C ILE A 229 0.73 8.35 -8.26
N ALA A 230 -0.54 8.66 -7.97
CA ALA A 230 -1.62 8.61 -8.96
C ALA A 230 -1.35 9.54 -10.17
N VAL A 231 -0.87 10.76 -9.91
CA VAL A 231 -0.46 11.73 -10.94
C VAL A 231 0.74 11.21 -11.72
N THR A 232 1.77 10.67 -11.06
CA THR A 232 2.93 10.08 -11.74
C THR A 232 2.52 8.91 -12.63
N MET A 233 1.64 8.02 -12.15
CA MET A 233 1.13 6.90 -12.92
C MET A 233 0.33 7.36 -14.16
N ARG A 234 -0.39 8.48 -14.04
CA ARG A 234 -1.14 9.09 -15.16
C ARG A 234 -0.23 9.81 -16.16
N LEU A 235 0.81 10.51 -15.69
CA LEU A 235 1.75 11.25 -16.55
C LEU A 235 2.76 10.33 -17.23
N HIS A 236 3.11 9.21 -16.61
CA HIS A 236 4.09 8.26 -17.12
C HIS A 236 3.54 6.83 -17.18
N PRO A 237 2.50 6.56 -18.00
CA PRO A 237 1.97 5.20 -18.18
C PRO A 237 3.03 4.22 -18.72
N LYS A 238 4.07 4.75 -19.38
CA LYS A 238 5.24 4.02 -19.88
C LYS A 238 6.10 3.37 -18.78
N MET A 239 6.15 3.95 -17.57
CA MET A 239 6.99 3.42 -16.49
C MET A 239 6.44 2.12 -15.88
N LEU A 240 5.16 1.86 -16.05
CA LEU A 240 4.49 0.76 -15.38
C LEU A 240 4.34 -0.49 -16.25
N GLY A 241 4.81 -0.48 -17.50
CA GLY A 241 4.71 -1.64 -18.39
C GLY A 241 3.28 -2.15 -18.65
N ALA A 242 2.23 -1.41 -18.24
CA ALA A 242 0.88 -1.85 -18.48
C ALA A 242 0.52 -1.73 -19.95
N ARG A 243 0.23 -2.89 -20.51
CA ARG A 243 -0.73 -3.01 -21.59
C ARG A 243 -2.11 -2.66 -21.01
N LEU A 244 -2.53 -1.40 -21.17
CA LEU A 244 -3.94 -1.01 -21.14
C LEU A 244 -4.62 -1.42 -22.46
#